data_AF-A0A835PYD0-F1
#
_entry.id   AF-A0A835PYD0-F1
#
_cell.length_a   1.000
_cell.length_b   1.000
_cell.length_c   1.000
_cell.angle_alpha   90.00
_cell.angle_beta   90.00
_cell.angle_gamma   90.00
#
_symmetry.space_group_name_H-M   'P 1'
#
loop_
_entity.id
_entity.type
_entity.pdbx_description
1 polymer ?
#
loop_
_entity_poly.entity_id
_entity_poly.type
_entity_poly.pdbx_seq_one_letter_code
_entity_poly.pdbx_strand_id
1 'polypeptide(L)'
;MNPMEENVKLASDIEDTIRLDGHADIADEVHSSLLSGLEENSDPKFFKELLGVEGENQIVEELDLPNAELQADNLFPLASSASNVQKHFYDPYYWTPMEIETASGKANCTLVEHPLKLRSAYTDVEDYAGTKDSSREPQITSYNRQFMGTVDYIWCSEDLQTIRVLDTIPKHVLQRTPGFPTQKWGSDHLALVCELAFVKKTM
;
A
#
# COMPACT_ATOMS: atom_id res chain seq x y z
N MET A 1 -1.91 -52.80 -19.97
CA MET A 1 -0.56 -53.36 -19.77
C MET A 1 0.09 -53.46 -21.15
N ASN A 2 1.16 -52.68 -21.32
CA ASN A 2 2.12 -52.47 -22.42
C ASN A 2 1.72 -52.46 -23.92
N PRO A 3 2.06 -51.36 -24.63
CA PRO A 3 2.28 -51.36 -26.07
C PRO A 3 3.72 -51.77 -26.41
N MET A 4 3.85 -52.43 -27.55
CA MET A 4 5.10 -52.71 -28.25
C MET A 4 5.50 -51.50 -29.09
N GLU A 5 6.83 -51.30 -29.18
CA GLU A 5 7.55 -50.84 -30.37
C GLU A 5 7.29 -49.41 -30.88
N GLU A 6 8.25 -48.51 -30.64
CA GLU A 6 9.03 -48.00 -31.77
C GLU A 6 10.43 -47.60 -31.30
N ASN A 7 11.40 -47.82 -32.17
CA ASN A 7 12.80 -48.03 -31.85
C ASN A 7 13.63 -47.18 -32.83
N VAL A 8 14.83 -46.79 -32.39
CA VAL A 8 16.01 -46.42 -33.20
C VAL A 8 16.13 -44.99 -33.76
N LYS A 9 17.06 -44.22 -33.16
CA LYS A 9 18.26 -43.60 -33.80
C LYS A 9 18.94 -42.67 -32.78
N LEU A 10 20.25 -42.49 -32.65
CA LEU A 10 21.52 -43.10 -33.08
C LEU A 10 22.61 -42.11 -32.56
N ALA A 11 23.82 -42.61 -32.31
CA ALA A 11 25.08 -41.91 -31.96
C ALA A 11 25.25 -41.64 -30.45
N SER A 12 26.13 -42.27 -29.68
CA SER A 12 27.50 -42.77 -29.87
C SER A 12 28.54 -41.70 -30.25
N ASP A 13 29.25 -41.26 -29.21
CA ASP A 13 30.70 -41.03 -29.11
C ASP A 13 31.34 -39.73 -29.64
N ILE A 14 32.50 -39.43 -29.02
CA ILE A 14 33.59 -38.45 -29.27
C ILE A 14 33.63 -37.34 -28.20
N GLU A 15 34.34 -37.51 -27.07
CA GLU A 15 35.81 -37.38 -26.82
C GLU A 15 36.34 -35.92 -26.73
N ASP A 16 36.85 -35.61 -25.53
CA ASP A 16 38.03 -34.80 -25.14
C ASP A 16 38.44 -33.53 -25.90
N THR A 17 38.66 -32.43 -25.15
CA THR A 17 39.95 -31.73 -25.07
C THR A 17 39.93 -30.63 -23.99
N ILE A 18 40.83 -30.75 -23.02
CA ILE A 18 41.24 -29.72 -22.06
C ILE A 18 42.34 -28.85 -22.71
N ARG A 19 42.25 -27.52 -22.62
CA ARG A 19 43.42 -26.61 -22.63
C ARG A 19 43.11 -25.34 -21.82
N LEU A 20 44.07 -25.01 -20.96
CA LEU A 20 44.10 -23.93 -19.96
C LEU A 20 44.41 -22.58 -20.61
N ASP A 21 43.89 -21.48 -20.03
CA ASP A 21 44.67 -20.33 -19.50
C ASP A 21 43.80 -19.07 -19.30
N GLY A 22 43.86 -18.47 -18.11
CA GLY A 22 43.57 -17.03 -17.92
C GLY A 22 42.51 -16.62 -16.87
N HIS A 23 42.96 -16.40 -15.64
CA HIS A 23 42.53 -15.36 -14.67
C HIS A 23 41.07 -14.81 -14.72
N ALA A 24 40.30 -15.06 -13.65
CA ALA A 24 39.78 -14.04 -12.73
C ALA A 24 38.76 -14.65 -11.74
N ASP A 25 39.19 -14.91 -10.50
CA ASP A 25 38.28 -15.10 -9.36
C ASP A 25 37.66 -13.73 -9.00
N ILE A 26 36.45 -13.46 -9.51
CA ILE A 26 35.62 -12.30 -9.13
C ILE A 26 34.17 -12.78 -8.93
N ALA A 27 33.99 -13.85 -8.15
CA ALA A 27 32.66 -14.36 -7.82
C ALA A 27 32.37 -14.36 -6.31
N ASP A 28 33.39 -14.42 -5.46
CA ASP A 28 33.18 -14.51 -4.00
C ASP A 28 33.19 -13.15 -3.26
N GLU A 29 33.80 -12.11 -3.84
CA GLU A 29 33.89 -10.79 -3.20
C GLU A 29 32.60 -9.95 -3.35
N VAL A 30 31.84 -10.17 -4.42
CA VAL A 30 30.57 -9.45 -4.66
C VAL A 30 29.48 -9.95 -3.72
N HIS A 31 29.46 -11.26 -3.42
CA HIS A 31 28.45 -11.87 -2.54
C HIS A 31 28.62 -11.47 -1.07
N SER A 32 29.85 -11.21 -0.63
CA SER A 32 30.12 -10.65 0.70
C SER A 32 29.69 -9.18 0.81
N SER A 33 29.79 -8.39 -0.26
CA SER A 33 29.41 -6.96 -0.23
C SER A 33 27.90 -6.73 -0.27
N LEU A 34 27.13 -7.65 -0.87
CA LEU A 34 25.66 -7.61 -0.89
C LEU A 34 25.04 -8.02 0.46
N LEU A 35 25.73 -8.88 1.23
CA LEU A 35 25.30 -9.29 2.56
C LEU A 35 25.82 -8.38 3.67
N SER A 36 26.87 -7.58 3.43
CA SER A 36 27.40 -6.62 4.41
C SER A 36 26.69 -5.26 4.42
N GLY A 37 25.71 -5.04 3.53
CA GLY A 37 24.94 -3.79 3.44
C GLY A 37 23.60 -3.81 4.19
N LEU A 38 23.23 -4.93 4.82
CA LEU A 38 21.98 -5.11 5.57
C LEU A 38 22.08 -4.67 7.04
N GLU A 39 23.11 -3.90 7.42
CA GLU A 39 23.03 -3.12 8.64
C GLU A 39 22.05 -1.96 8.41
N GLU A 40 20.77 -2.32 8.51
CA GLU A 40 19.68 -1.44 8.87
C GLU A 40 20.18 -0.53 10.00
N ASN A 41 20.44 0.74 9.69
CA ASN A 41 20.48 1.82 10.67
C ASN A 41 19.06 2.09 11.19
N SER A 42 18.36 1.04 11.61
CA SER A 42 17.07 1.11 12.27
C SER A 42 17.32 1.72 13.64
N ASP A 43 16.76 2.91 13.88
CA ASP A 43 16.80 3.51 15.20
C ASP A 43 16.26 2.49 16.22
N PRO A 44 17.07 1.99 17.17
CA PRO A 44 16.65 0.96 18.12
C PRO A 44 15.53 1.46 19.05
N LYS A 45 15.27 2.77 19.06
CA LYS A 45 14.16 3.39 19.80
C LYS A 45 12.87 3.43 18.99
N PHE A 46 12.89 3.29 17.66
CA PHE A 46 11.71 3.41 16.79
C PHE A 46 10.55 2.52 17.27
N PHE A 47 10.83 1.24 17.53
CA PHE A 47 9.80 0.31 18.02
C PHE A 47 9.40 0.56 19.48
N LYS A 48 10.28 1.10 20.33
CA LYS A 48 9.91 1.48 21.71
C LYS A 48 9.02 2.72 21.71
N GLU A 49 9.34 3.64 20.82
CA GLU A 49 8.64 4.89 20.56
C GLU A 49 7.24 4.67 19.99
N LEU A 50 7.10 3.74 19.05
CA LEU A 50 5.81 3.32 18.50
C LEU A 50 4.84 2.83 19.60
N LEU A 51 5.38 2.26 20.67
CA LEU A 51 4.63 1.66 21.76
C LEU A 51 4.38 2.62 22.94
N GLY A 52 4.95 3.82 22.91
CA GLY A 52 4.80 4.79 24.01
C GLY A 52 5.36 4.30 25.35
N VAL A 53 6.26 3.30 25.36
CA VAL A 53 6.79 2.72 26.60
C VAL A 53 8.00 3.53 27.07
N GLU A 54 7.76 4.74 27.55
CA GLU A 54 8.72 5.52 28.33
C GLU A 54 8.16 5.71 29.75
N GLY A 55 8.72 4.97 30.72
CA GLY A 55 8.57 5.24 32.15
C GLY A 55 7.35 4.60 32.83
N GLU A 56 7.60 3.66 33.75
CA GLU A 56 6.63 3.25 34.75
C GLU A 56 6.31 4.43 35.68
N ASN A 57 5.03 4.84 35.72
CA ASN A 57 4.21 5.11 36.93
C ASN A 57 3.12 6.19 36.66
N GLN A 58 1.86 5.81 36.94
CA GLN A 58 0.72 6.69 37.31
C GLN A 58 0.14 7.54 36.15
N ILE A 59 -1.14 7.59 35.82
CA ILE A 59 -2.42 7.42 36.53
C ILE A 59 -3.45 6.85 35.53
N VAL A 60 -4.37 6.03 36.03
CA VAL A 60 -5.60 5.65 35.32
C VAL A 60 -6.50 6.88 35.30
N GLU A 61 -6.47 7.69 34.23
CA GLU A 61 -7.47 8.75 34.04
C GLU A 61 -8.73 8.11 33.45
N GLU A 62 -9.70 7.95 34.34
CA GLU A 62 -11.11 7.66 34.07
C GLU A 62 -11.66 8.77 33.16
N LEU A 63 -11.96 8.43 31.91
CA LEU A 63 -12.60 9.34 30.95
C LEU A 63 -14.08 9.51 31.32
N ASP A 64 -14.38 10.52 32.13
CA ASP A 64 -15.75 11.03 32.29
C ASP A 64 -16.20 11.70 30.98
N LEU A 65 -17.18 11.10 30.31
CA LEU A 65 -17.89 11.70 29.18
C LEU A 65 -18.91 12.72 29.72
N PRO A 66 -18.87 14.00 29.32
CA PRO A 66 -19.99 14.89 29.62
C PRO A 66 -21.17 14.56 28.70
N ASN A 67 -22.31 14.23 29.30
CA ASN A 67 -23.62 14.19 28.64
C ASN A 67 -23.92 15.57 28.04
N ALA A 68 -23.84 15.69 26.72
CA ALA A 68 -24.40 16.83 26.00
C ALA A 68 -25.88 16.56 25.71
N GLU A 69 -26.75 17.05 26.59
CA GLU A 69 -28.18 17.17 26.32
C GLU A 69 -28.39 18.23 25.24
N LEU A 70 -28.83 17.82 24.04
CA LEU A 70 -29.25 18.73 22.99
C LEU A 70 -30.64 19.29 23.32
N GLN A 71 -30.66 20.49 23.90
CA GLN A 71 -31.88 21.28 24.06
C GLN A 71 -32.37 21.74 22.68
N ALA A 72 -33.50 21.18 22.26
CA ALA A 72 -34.22 21.57 21.06
C ALA A 72 -35.14 22.75 21.37
N ASP A 73 -34.64 23.98 21.26
CA ASP A 73 -35.50 25.17 21.30
C ASP A 73 -34.94 26.22 20.34
N ASN A 74 -35.59 26.37 19.19
CA ASN A 74 -35.69 27.61 18.40
C ASN A 74 -36.68 27.41 17.24
N LEU A 75 -37.98 27.38 17.55
CA LEU A 75 -39.04 27.51 16.55
C LEU A 75 -39.36 29.00 16.37
N PHE A 76 -38.86 29.61 15.30
CA PHE A 76 -39.41 30.86 14.77
C PHE A 76 -40.53 30.54 13.77
N PRO A 77 -41.74 31.10 13.90
CA PRO A 77 -42.82 30.82 12.97
C PRO A 77 -42.67 31.69 11.72
N LEU A 78 -42.37 31.09 10.57
CA LEU A 78 -42.51 31.77 9.28
C LEU A 78 -43.62 31.12 8.46
N ALA A 79 -44.58 31.97 8.11
CA ALA A 79 -45.86 31.65 7.51
C ALA A 79 -45.75 30.88 6.20
N SER A 80 -46.76 30.03 5.98
CA SER A 80 -46.88 29.15 4.84
C SER A 80 -46.95 29.92 3.51
N SER A 81 -46.10 29.57 2.58
CA SER A 81 -46.50 29.50 1.17
C SER A 81 -46.02 28.14 0.66
N ALA A 82 -46.98 27.30 0.28
CA ALA A 82 -46.74 25.96 -0.22
C ALA A 82 -46.05 26.05 -1.58
N SER A 83 -44.72 26.18 -1.57
CA SER A 83 -43.90 25.73 -2.67
C SER A 83 -43.71 24.23 -2.48
N ASN A 84 -44.07 23.45 -3.49
CA ASN A 84 -43.91 22.02 -3.53
C ASN A 84 -42.40 21.72 -3.66
N VAL A 85 -41.67 21.89 -2.56
CA VAL A 85 -40.23 21.58 -2.49
C VAL A 85 -40.15 20.07 -2.40
N GLN A 86 -40.01 19.44 -3.57
CA GLN A 86 -39.69 18.03 -3.68
C GLN A 86 -38.39 17.80 -2.90
N LYS A 87 -38.52 17.18 -1.73
CA LYS A 87 -37.40 16.94 -0.80
C LYS A 87 -36.52 15.87 -1.45
N HIS A 88 -35.58 16.30 -2.27
CA HIS A 88 -34.58 15.40 -2.83
C HIS A 88 -33.79 14.79 -1.67
N PHE A 89 -33.96 13.49 -1.47
CA PHE A 89 -33.18 12.73 -0.50
C PHE A 89 -31.77 12.61 -1.07
N TYR A 90 -30.83 13.35 -0.51
CA TYR A 90 -29.41 13.18 -0.83
C TYR A 90 -28.92 11.93 -0.10
N ASP A 91 -28.61 10.89 -0.86
CA ASP A 91 -27.91 9.73 -0.34
C ASP A 91 -26.41 9.91 -0.62
N PRO A 92 -25.57 10.12 0.41
CA PRO A 92 -24.14 10.38 0.22
C PRO A 92 -23.37 9.20 -0.37
N TYR A 93 -23.98 8.00 -0.43
CA TYR A 93 -23.35 6.81 -0.99
C TYR A 93 -23.62 6.63 -2.49
N TYR A 94 -24.49 7.45 -3.09
CA TYR A 94 -24.79 7.39 -4.52
C TYR A 94 -24.52 8.71 -5.20
N TRP A 95 -23.96 8.61 -6.40
CA TRP A 95 -23.82 9.76 -7.27
C TRP A 95 -25.17 10.09 -7.89
N THR A 96 -25.53 11.35 -7.84
CA THR A 96 -26.69 11.89 -8.56
C THR A 96 -26.47 11.77 -10.07
N PRO A 97 -27.54 11.73 -10.89
CA PRO A 97 -27.40 11.73 -12.34
C PRO A 97 -26.57 12.89 -12.89
N MET A 98 -26.62 14.06 -12.22
CA MET A 98 -25.83 15.24 -12.57
C MET A 98 -24.33 15.04 -12.28
N GLU A 99 -23.98 14.41 -11.15
CA GLU A 99 -22.59 14.07 -10.83
C GLU A 99 -22.04 13.01 -11.80
N ILE A 100 -22.86 12.01 -12.16
CA ILE A 100 -22.51 11.00 -13.17
C ILE A 100 -22.27 11.68 -14.52
N GLU A 101 -23.18 12.55 -14.97
CA GLU A 101 -23.02 13.29 -16.23
C GLU A 101 -21.77 14.18 -16.21
N THR A 102 -21.50 14.84 -15.09
CA THR A 102 -20.33 15.73 -14.94
C THR A 102 -19.02 14.96 -15.05
N ALA A 103 -18.92 13.77 -14.44
CA ALA A 103 -17.69 12.99 -14.48
C ALA A 103 -17.51 12.13 -15.74
N SER A 104 -18.60 11.67 -16.34
CA SER A 104 -18.56 10.73 -17.48
C SER A 104 -18.96 11.35 -18.83
N GLY A 105 -19.54 12.55 -18.82
CA GLY A 105 -20.13 13.20 -19.99
C GLY A 105 -21.50 12.66 -20.40
N LYS A 106 -22.08 11.69 -19.65
CA LYS A 106 -23.41 11.10 -19.93
C LYS A 106 -24.14 10.75 -18.63
N ALA A 107 -25.39 11.21 -18.46
CA ALA A 107 -26.17 11.01 -17.23
C ALA A 107 -26.40 9.55 -16.80
N ASN A 108 -26.33 8.60 -17.74
CA ASN A 108 -26.57 7.17 -17.48
C ASN A 108 -25.32 6.31 -17.72
N CYS A 109 -24.12 6.89 -17.62
CA CYS A 109 -22.89 6.13 -17.82
C CYS A 109 -22.64 5.18 -16.64
N THR A 110 -22.44 3.89 -16.93
CA THR A 110 -22.11 2.86 -15.94
C THR A 110 -20.65 2.38 -16.06
N LEU A 111 -19.93 2.89 -17.05
CA LEU A 111 -18.53 2.54 -17.34
C LEU A 111 -17.73 3.84 -17.50
N VAL A 112 -16.61 3.94 -16.78
CA VAL A 112 -15.65 5.03 -16.90
C VAL A 112 -14.31 4.42 -17.28
N GLU A 113 -13.70 4.93 -18.34
CA GLU A 113 -12.41 4.46 -18.85
C GLU A 113 -11.40 5.60 -18.85
N HIS A 114 -10.12 5.28 -18.69
CA HIS A 114 -9.02 6.23 -18.84
C HIS A 114 -7.91 5.64 -19.72
N PRO A 115 -7.19 6.47 -20.49
CA PRO A 115 -6.09 6.00 -21.35
C PRO A 115 -4.78 5.77 -20.57
N LEU A 116 -4.71 6.23 -19.32
CA LEU A 116 -3.50 6.11 -18.51
C LEU A 116 -3.22 4.65 -18.19
N LYS A 117 -1.97 4.22 -18.36
CA LYS A 117 -1.53 2.90 -17.94
C LYS A 117 -0.75 3.05 -16.65
N LEU A 118 -1.46 2.89 -15.54
CA LEU A 118 -0.96 3.12 -14.20
C LEU A 118 -0.73 1.80 -13.50
N ARG A 119 0.28 1.78 -12.64
CA ARG A 119 0.53 0.71 -11.66
C ARG A 119 0.98 1.31 -10.35
N SER A 120 0.73 0.63 -9.23
CA SER A 120 1.21 1.08 -7.93
C SER A 120 2.72 0.86 -7.83
N ALA A 121 3.45 1.88 -7.36
CA ALA A 121 4.90 1.80 -7.14
C ALA A 121 5.27 0.65 -6.19
N TYR A 122 4.42 0.36 -5.20
CA TYR A 122 4.69 -0.67 -4.20
C TYR A 122 4.62 -2.09 -4.77
N THR A 123 3.84 -2.28 -5.84
CA THR A 123 3.79 -3.58 -6.50
C THR A 123 5.11 -3.92 -7.18
N ASP A 124 5.85 -2.96 -7.74
CA ASP A 124 7.08 -3.23 -8.50
C ASP A 124 8.22 -3.86 -7.68
N VAL A 125 8.16 -3.78 -6.35
CA VAL A 125 9.22 -4.25 -5.44
C VAL A 125 8.77 -5.52 -4.71
N GLU A 126 9.67 -6.48 -4.50
CA GLU A 126 9.37 -7.69 -3.74
C GLU A 126 9.08 -7.40 -2.25
N ASP A 127 8.34 -8.31 -1.62
CA ASP A 127 8.08 -8.26 -0.18
C ASP A 127 9.10 -9.12 0.58
N TYR A 128 9.95 -8.47 1.36
CA TYR A 128 10.93 -9.15 2.21
C TYR A 128 10.51 -9.18 3.69
N ALA A 129 9.62 -8.28 4.11
CA ALA A 129 9.24 -8.09 5.51
C ALA A 129 7.86 -8.68 5.87
N GLY A 130 7.12 -9.20 4.89
CA GLY A 130 5.77 -9.73 5.08
C GLY A 130 4.74 -8.62 5.31
N THR A 131 5.00 -7.43 4.78
CA THR A 131 4.20 -6.22 4.96
C THR A 131 3.20 -6.01 3.83
N LYS A 132 3.24 -6.85 2.78
CA LYS A 132 2.37 -6.75 1.61
C LYS A 132 1.29 -7.83 1.61
N ASP A 133 0.23 -7.59 0.87
CA ASP A 133 -0.88 -8.52 0.67
C ASP A 133 -0.65 -9.40 -0.57
N SER A 134 -1.65 -10.22 -0.93
CA SER A 134 -1.58 -11.07 -2.13
C SER A 134 -1.49 -10.30 -3.45
N SER A 135 -1.83 -9.01 -3.45
CA SER A 135 -1.76 -8.11 -4.60
C SER A 135 -0.40 -7.40 -4.69
N ARG A 136 0.51 -7.65 -3.74
CA ARG A 136 1.78 -6.94 -3.55
C ARG A 136 1.61 -5.46 -3.19
N GLU A 137 0.46 -5.08 -2.64
CA GLU A 137 0.28 -3.76 -2.03
C GLU A 137 0.61 -3.82 -0.55
N PRO A 138 0.97 -2.70 0.11
CA PRO A 138 1.05 -2.67 1.56
C PRO A 138 -0.23 -3.21 2.19
N GLN A 139 -0.13 -3.92 3.31
CA GLN A 139 -1.32 -4.38 4.04
C GLN A 139 -2.03 -3.22 4.74
N ILE A 140 -1.28 -2.19 5.14
CA ILE A 140 -1.75 -1.07 5.95
C ILE A 140 -1.04 0.21 5.51
N THR A 141 -1.82 1.22 5.12
CA THR A 141 -1.35 2.60 4.92
C THR A 141 -2.08 3.59 5.82
N SER A 142 -3.24 3.21 6.37
CA SER A 142 -3.97 3.97 7.38
C SER A 142 -4.38 3.04 8.53
N TYR A 143 -4.18 3.51 9.77
CA TYR A 143 -4.56 2.79 10.97
C TYR A 143 -5.04 3.70 12.09
N ASN A 144 -6.34 3.63 12.40
CA ASN A 144 -6.96 4.26 13.55
C ASN A 144 -7.88 3.24 14.28
N ARG A 145 -8.62 3.72 15.29
CA ARG A 145 -9.47 2.86 16.13
C ARG A 145 -10.59 2.14 15.37
N GLN A 146 -11.00 2.66 14.22
CA GLN A 146 -12.14 2.16 13.44
C GLN A 146 -11.72 1.51 12.12
N PHE A 147 -10.52 1.79 11.64
CA PHE A 147 -10.04 1.35 10.34
C PHE A 147 -8.58 0.93 10.37
N MET A 148 -8.26 -0.17 9.70
CA MET A 148 -6.90 -0.61 9.43
C MET A 148 -6.88 -1.21 8.02
N GLY A 149 -6.13 -0.57 7.11
CA GLY A 149 -6.03 -1.06 5.74
C GLY A 149 -5.31 -0.08 4.81
N THR A 150 -5.39 -0.38 3.53
CA THR A 150 -4.67 0.35 2.47
C THR A 150 -5.62 1.24 1.69
N VAL A 151 -5.35 2.53 1.72
CA VAL A 151 -6.12 3.60 1.06
C VAL A 151 -5.23 4.62 0.35
N ASP A 152 -3.92 4.53 0.55
CA ASP A 152 -2.93 5.43 -0.04
C ASP A 152 -2.14 4.69 -1.12
N TYR A 153 -1.88 5.36 -2.24
CA TYR A 153 -1.19 4.79 -3.39
C TYR A 153 -0.29 5.82 -4.04
N ILE A 154 0.86 5.37 -4.56
CA ILE A 154 1.67 6.14 -5.51
C ILE A 154 1.53 5.46 -6.87
N TRP A 155 0.82 6.09 -7.80
CA TRP A 155 0.61 5.58 -9.15
C TRP A 155 1.72 6.03 -10.09
N CYS A 156 2.37 5.08 -10.77
CA CYS A 156 3.42 5.32 -11.75
C CYS A 156 2.93 4.99 -13.16
N SER A 157 3.28 5.85 -14.13
CA SER A 157 3.11 5.59 -15.55
C SER A 157 4.18 4.63 -16.07
N GLU A 158 3.99 4.08 -17.28
CA GLU A 158 4.95 3.16 -17.93
C GLU A 158 6.36 3.76 -18.14
N ASP A 159 6.47 5.09 -18.21
CA ASP A 159 7.74 5.78 -18.43
C ASP A 159 8.61 5.90 -17.17
N LEU A 160 8.07 5.53 -16.00
CA LEU A 160 8.76 5.51 -14.72
C LEU A 160 8.94 4.08 -14.26
N GLN A 161 10.13 3.72 -13.77
CA GLN A 161 10.45 2.46 -13.11
C GLN A 161 10.64 2.71 -11.62
N THR A 162 10.00 1.90 -10.77
CA THR A 162 10.25 1.93 -9.34
C THR A 162 11.56 1.21 -9.04
N ILE A 163 12.51 1.93 -8.43
CA ILE A 163 13.82 1.39 -8.04
C ILE A 163 13.73 0.73 -6.67
N ARG A 164 13.09 1.43 -5.71
CA ARG A 164 12.83 0.94 -4.36
C ARG A 164 11.70 1.72 -3.71
N VAL A 165 11.14 1.16 -2.65
CA VAL A 165 10.15 1.80 -1.79
C VAL A 165 10.60 1.75 -0.34
N LEU A 166 10.14 2.72 0.46
CA LEU A 166 10.19 2.59 1.90
C LEU A 166 9.10 1.59 2.32
N ASP A 167 9.52 0.53 2.99
CA ASP A 167 8.58 -0.50 3.46
C ASP A 167 7.63 0.06 4.54
N THR A 168 6.46 -0.57 4.69
CA THR A 168 5.49 -0.22 5.73
C THR A 168 5.76 -0.99 7.02
N ILE A 169 5.10 -0.59 8.11
CA ILE A 169 5.29 -1.22 9.41
C ILE A 169 4.51 -2.54 9.45
N PRO A 170 5.12 -3.68 9.86
CA PRO A 170 4.42 -4.95 9.94
C PRO A 170 3.15 -4.88 10.80
N LYS A 171 2.07 -5.51 10.33
CA LYS A 171 0.76 -5.48 11.00
C LYS A 171 0.81 -5.83 12.48
N HIS A 172 1.55 -6.88 12.84
CA HIS A 172 1.67 -7.33 14.23
C HIS A 172 2.37 -6.31 15.15
N VAL A 173 3.19 -5.42 14.58
CA VAL A 173 3.83 -4.31 15.30
C VAL A 173 2.82 -3.18 15.49
N LEU A 174 2.10 -2.80 14.43
CA LEU A 174 1.08 -1.76 14.49
C LEU A 174 0.00 -2.06 15.52
N GLN A 175 -0.48 -3.30 15.58
CA GLN A 175 -1.54 -3.74 16.50
C GLN A 175 -1.18 -3.67 18.00
N ARG A 176 0.05 -3.25 18.34
CA ARG A 176 0.44 -3.01 19.72
C ARG A 176 0.01 -1.63 20.25
N THR A 177 -0.43 -0.73 19.37
CA THR A 177 -1.16 0.51 19.72
C THR A 177 -2.64 0.36 19.33
N PRO A 178 -3.60 1.04 20.00
CA PRO A 178 -5.01 1.04 19.56
C PRO A 178 -5.27 1.73 18.21
N GLY A 179 -4.26 2.39 17.64
CA GLY A 179 -4.34 3.16 16.39
C GLY A 179 -3.57 4.46 16.49
N PHE A 180 -3.53 5.20 15.40
CA PHE A 180 -2.96 6.54 15.30
C PHE A 180 -4.07 7.59 15.10
N PRO A 181 -3.78 8.91 15.24
CA PRO A 181 -2.51 9.49 15.70
C PRO A 181 -2.22 9.15 17.18
N THR A 182 -0.95 9.28 17.57
CA THR A 182 -0.49 9.22 18.96
C THR A 182 0.23 10.51 19.32
N GLN A 183 0.66 10.67 20.57
CA GLN A 183 1.44 11.85 20.99
C GLN A 183 2.69 12.08 20.11
N LYS A 184 3.27 10.99 19.58
CA LYS A 184 4.48 11.04 18.77
C LYS A 184 4.22 10.95 17.27
N TRP A 185 3.08 10.38 16.87
CA TRP A 185 2.69 10.23 15.46
C TRP A 185 1.49 11.12 15.14
N GLY A 186 1.74 12.21 14.43
CA GLY A 186 0.71 13.23 14.16
C GLY A 186 -0.31 12.88 13.09
N SER A 187 -0.18 11.74 12.41
CA SER A 187 -1.11 11.27 11.38
C SER A 187 -1.48 9.82 11.65
N ASP A 188 -2.69 9.43 11.25
CA ASP A 188 -3.12 8.04 11.17
C ASP A 188 -2.78 7.32 9.87
N HIS A 189 -2.16 8.03 8.93
CA HIS A 189 -1.60 7.47 7.71
C HIS A 189 -0.08 7.28 7.83
N LEU A 190 0.42 6.18 7.27
CA LEU A 190 1.83 5.90 7.09
C LEU A 190 2.32 6.58 5.81
N ALA A 191 3.42 7.32 5.90
CA ALA A 191 4.00 7.97 4.74
C ALA A 191 4.48 6.92 3.72
N LEU A 192 4.01 7.04 2.48
CA LEU A 192 4.52 6.28 1.35
C LEU A 192 5.68 7.02 0.71
N VAL A 193 6.77 6.31 0.41
CA VAL A 193 7.97 6.89 -0.20
C VAL A 193 8.52 5.91 -1.22
N CYS A 194 8.86 6.39 -2.41
CA CYS A 194 9.48 5.59 -3.47
C CYS A 194 10.61 6.36 -4.16
N GLU A 195 11.59 5.61 -4.66
CA GLU A 195 12.58 6.11 -5.62
C GLU A 195 12.20 5.64 -7.02
N LEU A 196 12.15 6.58 -7.96
CA LEU A 196 11.74 6.34 -9.35
C LEU A 196 12.86 6.72 -10.31
N ALA A 197 12.98 5.99 -11.41
CA ALA A 197 13.86 6.30 -12.53
C ALA A 197 13.07 6.38 -13.83
N PHE A 198 13.55 7.16 -14.81
CA PHE A 198 12.97 7.17 -16.14
C PHE A 198 13.40 5.93 -16.94
N VAL A 199 12.43 5.28 -17.59
CA VAL A 199 12.73 4.17 -18.51
C VAL A 199 13.26 4.74 -19.81
N LYS A 200 14.46 4.29 -20.21
CA LYS A 200 15.01 4.67 -21.52
C LYS A 200 14.20 4.00 -22.62
N LYS A 201 13.53 4.80 -23.45
CA LYS A 201 12.91 4.29 -24.68
C LYS A 201 14.03 3.92 -25.65
N THR A 202 14.18 2.62 -25.93
CA THR A 202 15.00 2.17 -27.05
C THR A 202 14.28 2.59 -28.32
N MET A 203 14.89 3.49 -29.10
CA MET A 203 14.42 3.86 -30.43
C MET A 203 14.58 2.72 -31.42
#